data_AF-A0A8J4SVT0-F1
#
_entry.id   AF-A0A8J4SVT0-F1
#
_cell.length_a   1.000
_cell.length_b   1.000
_cell.length_c   1.000
_cell.angle_alpha   90.00
_cell.angle_beta   90.00
_cell.angle_gamma   90.00
#
_symmetry.space_group_name_H-M   'P 1'
#
loop_
_entity.id
_entity.type
_entity.pdbx_description
1 polymer ?
#
loop_
_entity_poly.entity_id
_entity_poly.type
_entity_poly.pdbx_seq_one_letter_code
_entity_poly.pdbx_strand_id
1 'polypeptide(L)'
;MLESIVNDKMRYAAERSIEEMCKNEPYRLHPLGERKDLPGIDPETLTASYQEWLQQASMDLYVVGDTTLEEEAVRGDKEVETVVERLNVNQGKLNMGLQSLAYYASSRYDGHKGIATIQSGIEIPNYEKAVKIIKQQLDEMKNGNITDLEMSQTKAMIRNLLREMQDSAFELIAYDFNRQLSGKERTAEELLAQVEQISKENVREAAEKFRLDTIYFLRDEKEE
;
A
#
# COMPACT_ATOMS: atom_id res chain seq x y z
N MET A 1 14.61 4.51 13.31
CA MET A 1 13.61 4.35 12.24
C MET A 1 14.26 4.15 10.86
N LEU A 2 15.14 5.03 10.38
CA LEU A 2 15.88 4.77 9.12
C LEU A 2 16.79 3.53 9.20
N GLU A 3 17.48 3.32 10.33
CA GLU A 3 18.31 2.11 10.53
C GLU A 3 17.51 0.80 10.56
N SER A 4 16.28 0.83 11.08
CA SER A 4 15.42 -0.36 11.12
C SER A 4 14.92 -0.77 9.73
N ILE A 5 14.85 0.16 8.77
CA ILE A 5 14.48 -0.13 7.39
C ILE A 5 15.60 -0.95 6.71
N VAL A 6 16.86 -0.52 6.88
CA VAL A 6 18.03 -1.22 6.31
C VAL A 6 18.19 -2.61 6.92
N ASN A 7 17.89 -2.76 8.20
CA ASN A 7 17.97 -4.06 8.89
C ASN A 7 16.85 -5.04 8.47
N ASP A 8 15.74 -4.52 7.95
CA ASP A 8 14.66 -5.32 7.36
C ASP A 8 14.90 -5.42 5.85
N LYS A 9 15.67 -6.44 5.42
CA LYS A 9 16.01 -6.67 4.01
C LYS A 9 14.77 -6.69 3.09
N MET A 10 13.62 -7.15 3.59
CA MET A 10 12.37 -7.18 2.82
C MET A 10 11.85 -5.76 2.57
N ARG A 11 11.78 -4.96 3.64
CA ARG A 11 11.34 -3.57 3.56
C ARG A 11 12.29 -2.72 2.73
N TYR A 12 13.60 -2.90 2.91
CA TYR A 12 14.61 -2.24 2.09
C TYR A 12 14.46 -2.57 0.61
N ALA A 13 14.27 -3.85 0.26
CA ALA A 13 14.07 -4.25 -1.13
C ALA A 13 12.80 -3.64 -1.75
N ALA A 14 11.71 -3.57 -0.98
CA ALA A 14 10.47 -2.93 -1.40
C ALA A 14 10.67 -1.43 -1.69
N GLU A 15 11.30 -0.71 -0.78
CA GLU A 15 11.55 0.74 -0.93
C GLU A 15 12.48 1.03 -2.11
N ARG A 16 13.59 0.29 -2.25
CA ARG A 16 14.50 0.40 -3.41
C ARG A 16 13.80 0.08 -4.74
N SER A 17 12.87 -0.87 -4.74
CA SER A 17 12.08 -1.16 -5.94
C SER A 17 11.20 0.01 -6.35
N ILE A 18 10.59 0.72 -5.39
CA ILE A 18 9.79 1.93 -5.67
C ILE A 18 10.69 3.08 -6.14
N GLU A 19 11.85 3.26 -5.50
CA GLU A 19 12.83 4.29 -5.89
C GLU A 19 13.28 4.14 -7.34
N GLU A 20 13.63 2.91 -7.77
CA GLU A 20 14.05 2.63 -9.14
C GLU A 20 12.92 2.80 -10.15
N MET A 21 11.71 2.30 -9.83
CA MET A 21 10.53 2.41 -10.68
C MET A 21 10.08 3.86 -10.86
N CYS A 22 10.13 4.67 -9.80
CA CYS A 22 9.69 6.06 -9.80
C CYS A 22 10.84 7.08 -9.94
N LYS A 23 12.03 6.66 -10.38
CA LYS A 23 13.27 7.47 -10.36
C LYS A 23 13.18 8.86 -10.99
N ASN A 24 12.24 9.07 -11.92
CA ASN A 24 12.03 10.35 -12.62
C ASN A 24 10.92 11.21 -12.00
N GLU A 25 10.32 10.77 -10.90
CA GLU A 25 9.17 11.41 -10.26
C GLU A 25 9.44 11.66 -8.78
N PRO A 26 8.74 12.62 -8.13
CA PRO A 26 8.87 12.85 -6.69
C PRO A 26 8.52 11.64 -5.83
N TYR A 27 7.64 10.76 -6.32
CA TYR A 27 7.19 9.54 -5.61
C TYR A 27 8.34 8.57 -5.28
N ARG A 28 9.53 8.72 -5.89
CA ARG A 28 10.72 7.96 -5.48
C ARG A 28 11.18 8.27 -4.06
N LEU A 29 10.85 9.45 -3.53
CA LEU A 29 11.39 9.91 -2.25
C LEU A 29 10.65 9.20 -1.12
N HIS A 30 11.40 8.51 -0.26
CA HIS A 30 10.84 7.97 0.97
C HIS A 30 10.40 9.13 1.89
N PRO A 31 9.24 9.05 2.57
CA PRO A 31 8.75 10.13 3.43
C PRO A 31 9.70 10.56 4.56
N LEU A 32 10.60 9.66 4.97
CA LEU A 32 11.63 9.95 5.99
C LEU A 32 12.91 10.58 5.42
N GLY A 33 12.99 10.81 4.10
CA GLY A 33 14.19 11.29 3.42
C GLY A 33 15.34 10.28 3.46
N GLU A 34 16.56 10.76 3.17
CA GLU A 34 17.76 9.95 3.19
C GLU A 34 18.68 10.28 4.36
N ARG A 35 19.39 9.27 4.88
CA ARG A 35 20.34 9.46 6.00
C ARG A 35 21.45 10.46 5.67
N LYS A 36 21.90 10.50 4.40
CA LYS A 36 22.99 11.37 3.96
C LYS A 36 22.65 12.86 4.03
N ASP A 37 21.36 13.19 4.04
CA ASP A 37 20.88 14.57 4.07
C ASP A 37 20.73 15.09 5.51
N LEU A 38 20.64 14.20 6.51
CA LEU A 38 20.48 14.55 7.92
C LEU A 38 21.57 15.50 8.46
N PRO A 39 22.87 15.32 8.18
CA PRO A 39 23.90 16.23 8.68
C PRO A 39 23.77 17.67 8.16
N GLY A 40 23.07 17.86 7.04
CA GLY A 40 22.83 19.17 6.42
C GLY A 40 21.59 19.88 6.95
N ILE A 41 20.81 19.26 7.84
CA ILE A 41 19.63 19.89 8.45
C ILE A 41 20.08 20.77 9.61
N ASP A 42 19.88 22.07 9.48
CA ASP A 42 20.14 23.05 10.54
C ASP A 42 18.84 23.53 11.20
N PRO A 43 18.88 23.93 12.49
CA PRO A 43 17.68 24.36 13.20
C PRO A 43 16.97 25.57 12.58
N GLU A 44 17.72 26.47 11.94
CA GLU A 44 17.19 27.72 11.41
C GLU A 44 16.40 27.48 10.11
N THR A 45 16.95 26.68 9.19
CA THR A 45 16.28 26.28 7.94
C THR A 45 15.13 25.32 8.20
N LEU A 46 15.24 24.41 9.18
CA LEU A 46 14.13 23.55 9.59
C LEU A 46 12.96 24.38 10.14
N THR A 47 13.26 25.38 10.98
CA THR A 47 12.24 26.27 11.54
C THR A 47 11.59 27.11 10.44
N ALA A 48 12.38 27.65 9.51
CA ALA A 48 11.86 28.41 8.39
C ALA A 48 10.94 27.55 7.50
N SER A 49 11.36 26.33 7.16
CA SER A 49 10.57 25.38 6.36
C SER A 49 9.25 25.01 7.04
N TYR A 50 9.28 24.79 8.37
CA TYR A 50 8.09 24.52 9.16
C TYR A 50 7.09 25.70 9.13
N GLN A 51 7.59 26.93 9.30
CA GLN A 51 6.73 28.13 9.28
C GLN A 51 6.11 28.37 7.90
N GLU A 52 6.87 28.14 6.82
CA GLU A 52 6.34 28.21 5.46
C GLU A 52 5.25 27.15 5.22
N TRP A 53 5.50 25.92 5.66
CA TRP A 53 4.53 24.83 5.54
C TRP A 53 3.23 25.14 6.29
N LEU A 54 3.29 25.65 7.53
CA LEU A 54 2.10 26.04 8.29
C LEU A 54 1.25 27.11 7.60
N GLN A 55 1.86 28.01 6.82
CA GLN A 55 1.12 29.06 6.12
C GLN A 55 0.35 28.54 4.90
N GLN A 56 0.81 27.43 4.32
CA GLN A 56 0.25 26.86 3.09
C GLN A 56 -0.55 25.58 3.34
N ALA A 57 -0.40 24.96 4.52
CA ALA A 57 -1.05 23.71 4.86
C ALA A 57 -2.57 23.88 4.97
N SER A 58 -3.29 23.02 4.26
CA SER A 58 -4.70 22.74 4.57
C SER A 58 -4.75 21.81 5.78
N MET A 59 -5.57 22.14 6.78
CA MET A 59 -5.81 21.29 7.94
C MET A 59 -7.28 20.84 7.95
N ASP A 60 -7.48 19.53 8.04
CA ASP A 60 -8.78 18.90 8.23
C ASP A 60 -8.84 18.30 9.64
N LEU A 61 -9.91 18.62 10.39
CA LEU A 61 -10.15 18.07 11.72
C LEU A 61 -11.27 17.03 11.64
N TYR A 62 -10.95 15.81 12.06
CA TYR A 62 -11.92 14.72 12.13
C TYR A 62 -12.22 14.38 13.60
N VAL A 63 -13.51 14.33 13.94
CA VAL A 63 -14.00 13.90 15.25
C VAL A 63 -14.94 12.71 15.03
N VAL A 64 -14.66 11.59 15.69
CA VAL A 64 -15.52 10.41 15.67
C VAL A 64 -15.89 10.03 17.09
N GLY A 65 -17.18 10.07 17.38
CA GLY A 65 -17.75 9.76 18.68
C GLY A 65 -19.27 9.83 18.62
N ASP A 66 -19.92 9.35 19.67
CA ASP A 66 -21.38 9.48 19.84
C ASP A 66 -21.66 10.92 20.32
N THR A 67 -21.50 11.89 19.43
CA THR A 67 -21.61 13.32 19.71
C THR A 67 -22.56 13.99 18.73
N THR A 68 -23.38 14.91 19.23
CA THR A 68 -24.16 15.82 18.39
C THR A 68 -23.26 17.00 18.01
N LEU A 69 -23.34 17.45 16.75
CA LEU A 69 -22.58 18.60 16.22
C LEU A 69 -22.71 19.90 17.02
N GLU A 70 -23.63 19.95 18.01
CA GLU A 70 -23.89 21.11 18.86
C GLU A 70 -22.95 21.23 20.08
N GLU A 71 -22.15 20.22 20.44
CA GLU A 71 -21.42 20.22 21.73
C GLU A 71 -19.91 20.49 21.72
N GLU A 72 -19.22 20.63 20.58
CA GLU A 72 -17.75 20.78 20.61
C GLU A 72 -17.21 22.07 19.98
N ALA A 73 -17.26 23.15 20.76
CA ALA A 73 -16.29 24.23 20.64
C ALA A 73 -14.93 23.72 21.15
N VAL A 74 -14.06 23.30 20.23
CA VAL A 74 -12.70 22.78 20.51
C VAL A 74 -11.93 23.77 21.39
N ARG A 75 -11.66 23.36 22.64
CA ARG A 75 -10.84 24.08 23.60
C ARG A 75 -9.55 23.30 23.85
N GLY A 76 -8.46 23.77 23.24
CA GLY A 76 -7.06 23.76 23.69
C GLY A 76 -6.43 22.48 24.25
N ASP A 77 -5.33 22.09 23.60
CA ASP A 77 -4.18 21.29 24.04
C ASP A 77 -4.41 19.86 24.55
N LYS A 78 -3.93 18.88 23.78
CA LYS A 78 -3.30 17.64 24.27
C LYS A 78 -2.47 16.94 23.19
N GLU A 79 -1.37 16.34 23.64
CA GLU A 79 -0.37 15.62 22.83
C GLU A 79 -0.99 14.57 21.90
N VAL A 80 -0.55 14.58 20.64
CA VAL A 80 -1.04 13.69 19.58
C VAL A 80 -0.28 12.37 19.64
N GLU A 81 -0.99 11.28 19.94
CA GLU A 81 -0.44 9.93 19.84
C GLU A 81 -0.52 9.46 18.38
N THR A 82 0.63 9.12 17.78
CA THR A 82 0.71 8.60 16.41
C THR A 82 0.62 7.07 16.45
N VAL A 83 -0.53 6.53 16.04
CA VAL A 83 -0.71 5.08 15.87
C VAL A 83 -0.36 4.70 14.43
N VAL A 84 0.69 3.89 14.26
CA VAL A 84 1.08 3.31 12.97
C VAL A 84 0.68 1.85 12.94
N GLU A 85 -0.43 1.52 12.28
CA GLU A 85 -0.76 0.13 11.95
C GLU A 85 -0.19 -0.28 10.59
N ARG A 86 0.39 -1.48 10.56
CA ARG A 86 0.91 -2.11 9.34
C ARG A 86 -0.09 -3.16 8.88
N LEU A 87 -0.86 -2.86 7.84
CA LEU A 87 -1.73 -3.85 7.20
C LEU A 87 -0.89 -4.91 6.47
N ASN A 88 -0.97 -6.16 6.92
CA ASN A 88 -0.39 -7.32 6.24
C ASN A 88 -1.38 -7.88 5.21
N VAL A 89 -1.18 -7.53 3.94
CA VAL A 89 -2.00 -8.04 2.82
C VAL A 89 -1.45 -9.39 2.38
N ASN A 90 -1.87 -10.46 3.07
CA ASN A 90 -1.55 -11.83 2.67
C ASN A 90 -2.83 -12.59 2.38
N GLN A 91 -3.16 -12.74 1.09
CA GLN A 91 -3.66 -13.97 0.44
C GLN A 91 -4.44 -13.63 -0.85
N GLY A 92 -3.80 -13.81 -2.01
CA GLY A 92 -4.43 -13.76 -3.32
C GLY A 92 -3.84 -14.81 -4.26
N LYS A 93 -4.44 -15.00 -5.45
CA LYS A 93 -4.06 -15.97 -6.50
C LYS A 93 -2.56 -16.05 -6.80
N LEU A 94 -1.84 -14.94 -6.66
CA LEU A 94 -0.38 -14.87 -6.83
C LEU A 94 0.41 -15.73 -5.82
N ASN A 95 -0.16 -16.01 -4.64
CA ASN A 95 0.51 -16.78 -3.58
C ASN A 95 0.49 -18.29 -3.83
N MET A 96 -0.52 -18.84 -4.52
CA MET A 96 -0.68 -20.29 -4.67
C MET A 96 0.42 -20.93 -5.54
N GLY A 97 0.91 -20.22 -6.57
CA GLY A 97 1.96 -20.75 -7.46
C GLY A 97 3.36 -20.75 -6.86
N LEU A 98 3.63 -19.88 -5.88
CA LEU A 98 4.97 -19.67 -5.31
C LEU A 98 5.24 -20.48 -4.03
N GLN A 99 4.24 -21.18 -3.46
CA GLN A 99 4.34 -21.80 -2.12
C GLN A 99 5.50 -22.78 -1.94
N SER A 100 6.01 -23.41 -3.01
CA SER A 100 7.14 -24.35 -2.93
C SER A 100 8.52 -23.70 -3.09
N LEU A 101 8.57 -22.42 -3.45
CA LEU A 101 9.81 -21.71 -3.81
C LEU A 101 10.04 -20.43 -3.01
N ALA A 102 8.98 -19.90 -2.43
CA ALA A 102 8.99 -18.65 -1.71
C ALA A 102 8.64 -18.87 -0.24
N TYR A 103 9.44 -18.29 0.65
CA TYR A 103 9.14 -18.21 2.07
C TYR A 103 7.86 -17.39 2.32
N TYR A 104 7.64 -16.39 1.47
CA TYR A 104 6.41 -15.61 1.41
C TYR A 104 6.22 -15.05 0.00
N ALA A 105 4.96 -14.79 -0.35
CA ALA A 105 4.59 -13.98 -1.49
C ALA A 105 3.43 -13.08 -1.06
N SER A 106 3.42 -11.84 -1.52
CA SER A 106 2.33 -10.91 -1.28
C SER A 106 2.22 -9.91 -2.44
N SER A 107 1.04 -9.33 -2.60
CA SER A 107 0.80 -8.29 -3.59
C SER A 107 0.10 -7.10 -2.94
N ARG A 108 0.48 -5.89 -3.35
CA ARG A 108 -0.12 -4.65 -2.89
C ARG A 108 -0.48 -3.76 -4.08
N TYR A 109 -1.50 -2.93 -3.91
CA TYR A 109 -1.95 -1.97 -4.90
C TYR A 109 -2.10 -0.59 -4.26
N ASP A 110 -1.49 0.43 -4.86
CA ASP A 110 -1.66 1.84 -4.54
C ASP A 110 -2.58 2.47 -5.60
N GLY A 111 -3.79 2.81 -5.20
CA GLY A 111 -4.82 3.36 -6.09
C GLY A 111 -4.62 4.82 -6.49
N HIS A 112 -3.84 5.59 -5.71
CA HIS A 112 -3.58 7.01 -5.99
C HIS A 112 -2.52 7.16 -7.08
N LYS A 113 -1.50 6.28 -7.08
CA LYS A 113 -0.47 6.26 -8.11
C LYS A 113 -0.74 5.29 -9.26
N GLY A 114 -1.61 4.29 -9.04
CA GLY A 114 -1.91 3.24 -10.01
C GLY A 114 -0.82 2.17 -10.10
N ILE A 115 -0.10 1.93 -9.01
CA ILE A 115 1.01 0.97 -8.94
C ILE A 115 0.52 -0.31 -8.26
N ALA A 116 0.90 -1.47 -8.83
CA ALA A 116 0.84 -2.75 -8.15
C ALA A 116 2.24 -3.29 -7.93
N THR A 117 2.51 -3.84 -6.74
CA THR A 117 3.77 -4.49 -6.40
C THR A 117 3.53 -5.95 -6.01
N ILE A 118 4.48 -6.81 -6.35
CA ILE A 118 4.52 -8.21 -5.93
C ILE A 118 5.85 -8.41 -5.22
N GLN A 119 5.81 -8.87 -3.97
CA GLN A 119 6.97 -9.09 -3.14
C GLN A 119 7.08 -10.56 -2.81
N SER A 120 8.28 -11.10 -2.88
CA SER A 120 8.52 -12.50 -2.53
C SER A 120 9.94 -12.70 -2.01
N GLY A 121 10.05 -13.47 -0.93
CA GLY A 121 11.34 -13.95 -0.42
C GLY A 121 11.63 -15.33 -0.99
N ILE A 122 12.72 -15.45 -1.76
CA ILE A 122 13.11 -16.67 -2.46
C ILE A 122 14.60 -16.96 -2.26
N GLU A 123 14.99 -18.21 -2.44
CA GLU A 123 16.41 -18.57 -2.58
C GLU A 123 16.95 -18.07 -3.93
N ILE A 124 18.21 -17.63 -3.97
CA ILE A 124 18.85 -17.08 -5.19
C ILE A 124 18.73 -18.02 -6.41
N PRO A 125 18.94 -19.35 -6.28
CA PRO A 125 18.80 -20.27 -7.42
C PRO A 125 17.37 -20.32 -8.00
N ASN A 126 16.36 -19.95 -7.20
CA ASN A 126 14.97 -19.97 -7.61
C ASN A 126 14.51 -18.68 -8.31
N TYR A 127 15.39 -17.69 -8.48
CA TYR A 127 15.06 -16.39 -9.10
C TYR A 127 14.32 -16.53 -10.43
N GLU A 128 14.91 -17.23 -11.40
CA GLU A 128 14.31 -17.35 -12.73
C GLU A 128 12.96 -18.09 -12.68
N LYS A 129 12.87 -19.12 -11.83
CA LYS A 129 11.65 -19.91 -11.65
C LYS A 129 10.54 -19.08 -11.02
N ALA A 130 10.85 -18.27 -10.00
CA ALA A 130 9.90 -17.39 -9.34
C ALA A 130 9.36 -16.32 -10.29
N VAL A 131 10.26 -15.64 -11.03
CA VAL A 131 9.86 -14.63 -12.04
C VAL A 131 8.97 -15.25 -13.11
N LYS A 132 9.31 -16.46 -13.58
CA LYS A 132 8.50 -17.19 -14.56
C LYS A 132 7.09 -17.47 -14.03
N ILE A 133 6.96 -17.97 -12.80
CA ILE A 133 5.67 -18.27 -12.19
C ILE A 133 4.83 -17.01 -12.02
N ILE A 134 5.42 -15.91 -11.53
CA ILE A 134 4.71 -14.63 -11.36
C ILE A 134 4.17 -14.13 -12.71
N LYS A 135 5.00 -14.15 -13.75
CA LYS A 135 4.58 -13.76 -15.11
C LYS A 135 3.45 -14.64 -15.62
N GLN A 136 3.55 -15.96 -15.44
CA GLN A 136 2.50 -16.89 -15.82
C GLN A 136 1.17 -16.60 -15.10
N GLN A 137 1.19 -16.35 -13.79
CA GLN A 137 -0.03 -16.01 -13.04
C GLN A 137 -0.66 -14.71 -13.53
N LEU A 138 0.15 -13.70 -13.86
CA LEU A 138 -0.33 -12.45 -14.45
C LEU A 138 -0.96 -12.69 -15.82
N ASP A 139 -0.37 -13.55 -16.65
CA ASP A 139 -0.91 -13.92 -17.97
C ASP A 139 -2.21 -14.74 -17.83
N GLU A 140 -2.32 -15.64 -16.84
CA GLU A 140 -3.56 -16.35 -16.55
C GLU A 140 -4.69 -15.39 -16.17
N MET A 141 -4.40 -14.36 -15.37
CA MET A 141 -5.38 -13.31 -15.04
C MET A 141 -5.80 -12.52 -16.29
N LYS A 142 -4.85 -12.16 -17.16
CA LYS A 142 -5.12 -11.47 -18.44
C LYS A 142 -5.91 -12.31 -19.43
N ASN A 143 -5.73 -13.63 -19.40
CA ASN A 143 -6.51 -14.56 -20.21
C ASN A 143 -7.90 -14.86 -19.63
N GLY A 144 -8.22 -14.34 -18.44
CA GLY A 144 -9.48 -14.62 -17.74
C GLY A 144 -9.56 -16.04 -17.15
N ASN A 145 -8.43 -16.74 -17.04
CA ASN A 145 -8.33 -18.07 -16.46
C ASN A 145 -8.41 -17.99 -14.93
N ILE A 146 -9.58 -17.66 -14.40
CA ILE A 146 -9.85 -17.49 -12.97
C ILE A 146 -10.94 -18.47 -12.56
N THR A 147 -10.69 -19.25 -11.52
CA THR A 147 -11.66 -20.22 -11.00
C THR A 147 -12.74 -19.52 -10.17
N ASP A 148 -13.91 -20.16 -10.04
CA ASP A 148 -14.98 -19.62 -9.19
C ASP A 148 -14.60 -19.65 -7.71
N LEU A 149 -13.77 -20.62 -7.31
CA LEU A 149 -13.23 -20.71 -5.96
C LEU A 149 -12.31 -19.52 -5.64
N GLU A 150 -11.38 -19.18 -6.53
CA GLU A 150 -10.50 -18.01 -6.38
C GLU A 150 -11.32 -16.72 -6.27
N MET A 151 -12.35 -16.54 -7.12
CA MET A 151 -13.23 -15.37 -7.06
C MET A 151 -13.99 -15.29 -5.74
N SER A 152 -14.63 -16.38 -5.32
CA SER A 152 -15.46 -16.39 -4.10
C SER A 152 -14.63 -16.20 -2.83
N GLN A 153 -13.44 -16.82 -2.74
CA GLN A 153 -12.51 -16.62 -1.62
C GLN A 153 -11.97 -15.19 -1.57
N THR A 154 -11.59 -14.63 -2.72
CA THR A 154 -11.08 -13.25 -2.80
C THR A 154 -12.15 -12.25 -2.39
N LYS A 155 -13.38 -12.39 -2.88
CA LYS A 155 -14.52 -11.56 -2.47
C LYS A 155 -14.82 -11.69 -0.98
N ALA A 156 -14.79 -12.91 -0.45
CA ALA A 156 -15.02 -13.14 0.97
C ALA A 156 -13.96 -12.45 1.85
N MET A 157 -12.69 -12.50 1.45
CA MET A 157 -11.60 -11.81 2.13
C MET A 157 -11.80 -10.29 2.10
N ILE A 158 -12.07 -9.70 0.92
CA ILE A 158 -12.30 -8.26 0.78
C ILE A 158 -13.52 -7.82 1.59
N ARG A 159 -14.60 -8.60 1.59
CA ARG A 159 -15.80 -8.31 2.39
C ARG A 159 -15.49 -8.28 3.88
N ASN A 160 -14.70 -9.23 4.38
CA ASN A 160 -14.34 -9.26 5.80
C ASN A 160 -13.50 -8.03 6.16
N LEU A 161 -12.52 -7.67 5.33
CA LEU A 161 -11.72 -6.46 5.52
C LEU A 161 -12.58 -5.20 5.56
N LEU A 162 -13.53 -5.07 4.63
CA LEU A 162 -14.42 -3.91 4.57
C LEU A 162 -15.37 -3.84 5.79
N ARG A 163 -15.73 -4.97 6.39
CA ARG A 163 -16.54 -4.99 7.62
C ARG A 163 -15.72 -4.64 8.85
N GLU A 164 -14.50 -5.16 8.97
CA GLU A 164 -13.58 -4.81 10.05
C GLU A 164 -13.31 -3.30 10.09
N MET A 165 -13.21 -2.67 8.92
CA MET A 165 -13.09 -1.20 8.80
C MET A 165 -14.29 -0.45 9.40
N GLN A 166 -15.50 -0.97 9.25
CA GLN A 166 -16.71 -0.34 9.79
C GLN A 166 -16.77 -0.38 11.32
N ASP A 167 -16.14 -1.39 11.93
CA ASP A 167 -16.08 -1.56 13.38
C ASP A 167 -14.98 -0.71 14.03
N SER A 168 -14.16 -0.02 13.22
CA SER A 168 -13.07 0.84 13.69
C SER A 168 -13.35 2.32 13.39
N ALA A 169 -13.59 3.09 14.45
CA ALA A 169 -13.72 4.55 14.37
C ALA A 169 -12.53 5.22 13.66
N PHE A 170 -11.31 4.68 13.84
CA PHE A 170 -10.10 5.20 13.21
C PHE A 170 -10.06 4.89 11.71
N GLU A 171 -10.40 3.68 11.29
CA GLU A 171 -10.38 3.32 9.87
C GLU A 171 -11.48 4.03 9.07
N LEU A 172 -12.62 4.32 9.71
CA LEU A 172 -13.67 5.16 9.12
C LEU A 172 -13.17 6.57 8.78
N ILE A 173 -12.33 7.18 9.64
CA ILE A 173 -11.71 8.49 9.36
C ILE A 173 -10.80 8.38 8.14
N ALA A 174 -9.92 7.39 8.11
CA ALA A 174 -9.00 7.20 6.99
C ALA A 174 -9.75 6.94 5.68
N TYR A 175 -10.85 6.18 5.72
CA TYR A 175 -11.70 5.94 4.56
C TYR A 175 -12.40 7.21 4.08
N ASP A 176 -13.00 8.00 4.97
CA ASP A 176 -13.67 9.26 4.61
C ASP A 176 -12.67 10.31 4.07
N PHE A 177 -11.48 10.39 4.66
CA PHE A 177 -10.40 11.23 4.14
C PHE A 177 -10.06 10.85 2.69
N ASN A 178 -9.89 9.55 2.41
CA ASN A 178 -9.64 9.07 1.03
C ASN A 178 -10.83 9.33 0.09
N ARG A 179 -12.07 9.26 0.59
CA ARG A 179 -13.29 9.59 -0.16
C ARG A 179 -13.27 11.05 -0.62
N GLN A 180 -12.98 11.98 0.29
CA GLN A 180 -12.89 13.41 -0.01
C GLN A 180 -11.75 13.70 -1.01
N LEU A 181 -10.55 13.14 -0.76
CA LEU A 181 -9.38 13.34 -1.61
C LEU A 181 -9.59 12.80 -3.04
N SER A 182 -10.25 11.65 -3.18
CA SER A 182 -10.49 11.01 -4.48
C SER A 182 -11.71 11.55 -5.23
N GLY A 183 -12.54 12.38 -4.58
CA GLY A 183 -13.79 12.90 -5.13
C GLY A 183 -14.84 11.83 -5.42
N LYS A 184 -14.68 10.61 -4.89
CA LYS A 184 -15.60 9.50 -5.09
C LYS A 184 -16.43 9.29 -3.84
N GLU A 185 -17.69 9.66 -3.92
CA GLU A 185 -18.63 9.42 -2.83
C GLU A 185 -19.18 7.99 -2.87
N ARG A 186 -18.71 7.14 -1.94
CA ARG A 186 -19.24 5.78 -1.76
C ARG A 186 -19.19 5.39 -0.28
N THR A 187 -20.28 4.87 0.27
CA THR A 187 -20.26 4.25 1.60
C THR A 187 -19.54 2.90 1.57
N ALA A 188 -19.19 2.37 2.74
CA ALA A 188 -18.62 1.03 2.84
C ALA A 188 -19.60 -0.05 2.34
N GLU A 189 -20.91 0.11 2.57
CA GLU A 189 -21.96 -0.77 2.04
C GLU A 189 -22.04 -0.74 0.51
N GLU A 190 -21.94 0.45 -0.10
CA GLU A 190 -21.94 0.59 -1.55
C GLU A 190 -20.70 -0.05 -2.17
N LEU A 191 -19.54 0.11 -1.53
CA LEU A 191 -18.31 -0.54 -1.95
C LEU A 191 -18.40 -2.07 -1.82
N LEU A 192 -18.96 -2.56 -0.72
CA LEU A 192 -19.25 -3.98 -0.51
C LEU A 192 -20.16 -4.55 -1.61
N ALA A 193 -21.25 -3.86 -1.94
CA ALA A 193 -22.16 -4.27 -3.00
C ALA A 193 -21.46 -4.32 -4.37
N GLN A 194 -20.58 -3.35 -4.65
CA GLN A 194 -19.79 -3.33 -5.88
C GLN A 194 -18.83 -4.52 -5.94
N VAL A 195 -18.13 -4.84 -4.85
CA VAL A 195 -17.22 -6.00 -4.76
C VAL A 195 -17.96 -7.30 -5.06
N GLU A 196 -19.16 -7.48 -4.53
CA GLU A 196 -19.97 -8.69 -4.77
C GLU A 196 -20.40 -8.82 -6.24
N GLN A 197 -20.57 -7.71 -6.96
CA GLN A 197 -20.94 -7.70 -8.38
C GLN A 197 -19.76 -7.89 -9.34
N ILE A 198 -18.51 -7.82 -8.88
CA ILE A 198 -17.32 -7.97 -9.74
C ILE A 198 -17.33 -9.34 -10.44
N SER A 199 -17.25 -9.34 -11.76
CA SER A 199 -17.15 -10.54 -12.58
C SER A 199 -15.69 -10.89 -12.90
N LYS A 200 -15.44 -12.12 -13.37
CA LYS A 200 -14.12 -12.53 -13.90
C LYS A 200 -13.68 -11.64 -15.07
N GLU A 201 -14.65 -11.18 -15.87
CA GLU A 201 -14.40 -10.29 -16.98
C GLU A 201 -13.85 -8.93 -16.51
N ASN A 202 -14.41 -8.36 -15.44
CA ASN A 202 -13.87 -7.12 -14.87
C ASN A 202 -12.43 -7.29 -14.35
N VAL A 203 -12.11 -8.45 -13.77
CA VAL A 203 -10.74 -8.75 -13.33
C VAL A 203 -9.80 -8.88 -14.53
N ARG A 204 -10.24 -9.51 -15.62
CA ARG A 204 -9.50 -9.62 -16.87
C ARG A 204 -9.19 -8.25 -17.47
N GLU A 205 -10.21 -7.41 -17.64
CA GLU A 205 -10.07 -6.04 -18.16
C GLU A 205 -9.14 -5.18 -17.29
N ALA A 206 -9.19 -5.36 -15.97
CA ALA A 206 -8.26 -4.69 -15.06
C ALA A 206 -6.82 -5.22 -15.24
N ALA A 207 -6.65 -6.54 -15.34
CA ALA A 207 -5.34 -7.18 -15.53
C ALA A 207 -4.65 -6.73 -16.83
N GLU A 208 -5.39 -6.50 -17.91
CA GLU A 208 -4.86 -6.00 -19.18
C GLU A 208 -4.22 -4.60 -19.08
N LYS A 209 -4.68 -3.78 -18.13
CA LYS A 209 -4.15 -2.43 -17.91
C LYS A 209 -2.78 -2.44 -17.24
N PHE A 210 -2.43 -3.53 -16.54
CA PHE A 210 -1.15 -3.64 -15.86
C PHE A 210 -0.02 -4.03 -16.81
N ARG A 211 1.06 -3.23 -16.75
CA ARG A 211 2.31 -3.46 -17.45
C ARG A 211 3.41 -3.66 -16.43
N LEU A 212 4.21 -4.71 -16.62
CA LEU A 212 5.39 -4.93 -15.80
C LEU A 212 6.43 -3.86 -16.14
N ASP A 213 6.76 -3.02 -15.17
CA ASP A 213 7.71 -1.93 -15.33
C ASP A 213 9.10 -2.32 -14.81
N THR A 214 9.17 -2.67 -13.51
CA THR A 214 10.43 -2.91 -12.80
C THR A 214 10.43 -4.27 -12.10
N ILE A 215 11.55 -4.99 -12.19
CA ILE A 215 11.86 -6.14 -11.34
C ILE A 215 13.10 -5.78 -10.52
N TYR A 216 12.95 -5.66 -9.21
CA TYR A 216 14.05 -5.47 -8.28
C TYR A 216 14.43 -6.79 -7.61
N PHE A 217 15.72 -7.10 -7.57
CA PHE A 217 16.23 -8.31 -6.92
C PHE A 217 17.37 -7.94 -5.97
N LEU A 218 17.12 -8.11 -4.67
CA LEU A 218 18.14 -7.95 -3.64
C LEU A 218 18.91 -9.26 -3.48
N ARG A 219 20.23 -9.21 -3.66
CA ARG A 219 21.15 -10.32 -3.40
C ARG A 219 22.33 -9.82 -2.60
N ASP A 220 22.94 -10.68 -1.81
CA ASP A 220 24.20 -10.36 -1.16
C ASP A 220 25.29 -10.12 -2.23
N GLU A 221 26.27 -9.26 -1.94
CA GLU A 221 27.44 -9.11 -2.79
C GLU A 221 28.13 -10.48 -2.88
N LYS A 222 28.40 -10.95 -4.10
CA LYS A 222 29.24 -12.14 -4.26
C LYS A 222 30.60 -11.79 -3.67
N GLU A 223 31.07 -12.55 -2.70
CA GLU A 223 32.52 -12.70 -2.51
C GLU A 223 33.06 -13.24 -3.85
N GLU A 224 33.77 -12.40 -4.60
CA GLU A 224 34.55 -12.83 -5.76
C GLU A 224 35.70 -13.75 -5.33
#